data_AF-A0A7V5HGN9-F1
#
_entry.id   AF-A0A7V5HGN9-F1
#
_cell.length_a   1.000
_cell.length_b   1.000
_cell.length_c   1.000
_cell.angle_alpha   90.00
_cell.angle_beta   90.00
_cell.angle_gamma   90.00
#
_symmetry.space_group_name_H-M   'P 1'
#
loop_
_entity.id
_entity.type
_entity.pdbx_description
1 polymer ?
#
loop_
_entity_poly.entity_id
_entity_poly.type
_entity_poly.pdbx_seq_one_letter_code
_entity_poly.pdbx_strand_id
1 'polypeptide(L)'
;MIIVEHAGHNIFSEAPREFFRHLREFLTNLPEVSPQALATFKQTLPDWAELRRVRQVHEFGDSFLADQNWGYCSSQVIVKAYKRERLGQLRENRSYLRIGFALYDLKKYQEAHYVFTQLEEKAHRQGDLLSEVIALIWQGHMQDLLGNRAEALRCYQKVLKIDCPFKVMHAQYGLHYLPAEYARQRLKSPFQRVENQLED
;
A
#
# COMPACT_ATOMS: atom_id res chain seq x y z
N MET A 1 0.29 -31.65 -12.04
CA MET A 1 -0.76 -30.96 -11.28
C MET A 1 -0.87 -31.67 -9.94
N ILE A 2 -0.56 -30.98 -8.84
CA ILE A 2 -0.71 -31.55 -7.49
C ILE A 2 -2.12 -31.17 -7.03
N ILE A 3 -2.98 -32.17 -6.81
CA ILE A 3 -4.30 -31.99 -6.22
C ILE A 3 -4.17 -32.40 -4.76
N VAL A 4 -4.46 -31.48 -3.84
CA VAL A 4 -4.61 -31.78 -2.41
C VAL A 4 -6.10 -31.76 -2.09
N GLU A 5 -6.68 -32.94 -1.87
CA GLU A 5 -8.15 -33.17 -1.86
C GLU A 5 -8.91 -32.40 -0.76
N HIS A 6 -8.20 -31.75 0.18
CA HIS A 6 -8.79 -31.04 1.32
C HIS A 6 -8.35 -29.58 1.48
N ALA A 7 -7.62 -29.00 0.51
CA ALA A 7 -7.20 -27.60 0.54
C ALA A 7 -8.03 -26.77 -0.47
N GLY A 8 -9.20 -26.29 -0.02
CA GLY A 8 -10.16 -25.57 -0.86
C GLY A 8 -9.84 -24.09 -1.06
N HIS A 9 -9.04 -23.47 -0.18
CA HIS A 9 -8.81 -22.02 -0.20
C HIS A 9 -7.35 -21.62 -0.08
N ASN A 10 -6.62 -22.22 0.86
CA ASN A 10 -5.21 -21.88 1.06
C ASN A 10 -4.44 -23.08 1.62
N ILE A 11 -3.66 -23.70 0.75
CA ILE A 11 -2.82 -24.86 1.08
C ILE A 11 -1.77 -24.56 2.16
N PHE A 12 -1.35 -23.30 2.31
CA PHE A 12 -0.38 -22.88 3.35
C PHE A 12 -0.98 -22.92 4.76
N SER A 13 -2.30 -22.79 4.90
CA SER A 13 -2.99 -22.85 6.19
C SER A 13 -3.70 -24.18 6.43
N GLU A 14 -4.23 -24.80 5.37
CA GLU A 14 -5.09 -25.98 5.47
C GLU A 14 -4.29 -27.29 5.44
N ALA A 15 -3.19 -27.33 4.67
CA ALA A 15 -2.34 -28.52 4.53
C ALA A 15 -0.83 -28.20 4.43
N PRO A 16 -0.25 -27.41 5.37
CA PRO A 16 1.13 -26.92 5.25
C PRO A 16 2.17 -28.04 5.15
N ARG A 17 2.00 -29.12 5.93
CA ARG A 17 2.94 -30.24 5.93
C ARG A 17 2.99 -30.95 4.57
N GLU A 18 1.83 -31.11 3.94
CA GLU A 18 1.71 -31.77 2.64
C GLU A 18 2.30 -30.90 1.52
N PHE A 19 2.02 -29.60 1.55
CA PHE A 19 2.65 -28.63 0.64
C PHE A 19 4.17 -28.67 0.74
N PHE A 20 4.73 -28.54 1.95
CA PHE A 20 6.18 -28.52 2.12
C PHE A 20 6.85 -29.87 1.83
N ARG A 21 6.14 -30.99 2.01
CA ARG A 21 6.62 -32.31 1.55
C ARG A 21 6.73 -32.34 0.02
N HIS A 22 5.69 -31.93 -0.68
CA HIS A 22 5.70 -31.90 -2.14
C HIS A 22 6.71 -30.90 -2.71
N LEU A 23 6.86 -29.72 -2.08
CA LEU A 23 7.88 -28.76 -2.46
C LEU A 23 9.29 -29.35 -2.29
N ARG A 24 9.54 -30.07 -1.18
CA ARG A 24 10.83 -30.76 -0.96
C ARG A 24 11.08 -31.83 -2.01
N GLU A 25 10.09 -32.67 -2.30
CA GLU A 25 10.19 -33.70 -3.35
C GLU A 25 10.49 -33.07 -4.71
N PHE A 26 9.80 -31.98 -5.06
CA PHE A 26 10.05 -31.22 -6.30
C PHE A 26 11.49 -30.68 -6.35
N LEU A 27 11.95 -30.03 -5.29
CA LEU A 27 13.29 -29.44 -5.22
C LEU A 27 14.39 -30.52 -5.28
N THR A 28 14.15 -31.69 -4.66
CA THR A 28 15.11 -32.80 -4.67
C THR A 28 15.21 -33.46 -6.03
N ASN A 29 14.12 -33.45 -6.80
CA ASN A 29 14.05 -34.03 -8.15
C ASN A 29 14.22 -32.97 -9.26
N LEU A 30 14.58 -31.74 -8.91
CA LEU A 30 14.77 -30.68 -9.90
C LEU A 30 16.05 -31.00 -10.69
N PRO A 31 15.98 -31.20 -12.01
CA PRO A 31 17.17 -31.43 -12.81
C PRO A 31 18.08 -30.21 -12.77
N GLU A 32 19.40 -30.42 -12.80
CA GLU A 32 20.35 -29.33 -12.98
C GLU A 32 20.03 -28.59 -14.28
N VAL A 33 19.83 -27.27 -14.17
CA VAL A 33 19.57 -26.43 -15.32
C VAL A 33 20.87 -26.27 -16.10
N SER A 34 20.89 -26.73 -17.35
CA SER A 34 22.10 -26.61 -18.16
C SER A 34 22.47 -25.14 -18.39
N PRO A 35 23.78 -24.80 -18.40
CA PRO A 35 24.21 -23.42 -18.69
C PRO A 35 23.67 -22.89 -20.01
N GLN A 36 23.48 -23.76 -21.00
CA GLN A 36 22.92 -23.42 -22.30
C GLN A 36 21.42 -23.10 -22.22
N ALA A 37 20.61 -23.91 -21.53
CA ALA A 37 19.20 -23.62 -21.32
C ALA A 37 18.99 -22.31 -20.55
N LEU A 38 19.84 -22.05 -19.55
CA LEU A 38 19.83 -20.80 -18.81
C LEU A 38 20.23 -19.60 -19.69
N ALA A 39 21.23 -19.75 -20.56
CA ALA A 39 21.64 -18.71 -21.50
C ALA A 39 20.54 -18.39 -22.53
N THR A 40 19.90 -19.40 -23.11
CA THR A 40 18.77 -19.24 -24.03
C THR A 40 17.59 -18.55 -23.33
N PHE A 41 17.24 -18.99 -22.12
CA PHE A 41 16.18 -18.35 -21.35
C PHE A 41 16.50 -16.87 -21.08
N LYS A 42 17.74 -16.54 -20.70
CA LYS A 42 18.19 -15.15 -20.50
C LYS A 42 18.10 -14.29 -21.76
N GLN A 43 18.26 -14.89 -22.94
CA GLN A 43 18.06 -14.19 -24.23
C GLN A 43 16.58 -13.98 -24.56
N THR A 44 15.68 -14.83 -24.05
CA THR A 44 14.22 -14.66 -24.19
C THR A 44 13.60 -13.76 -23.13
N LEU A 45 14.32 -13.48 -22.04
CA LEU A 45 13.88 -12.47 -21.09
C LEU A 45 13.84 -11.14 -21.83
N PRO A 46 12.70 -10.42 -21.78
CA PRO A 46 12.65 -9.09 -22.37
C PRO A 46 13.73 -8.24 -21.70
N ASP A 47 14.35 -7.35 -22.48
CA ASP A 47 15.33 -6.41 -21.93
C ASP A 47 14.62 -5.58 -20.86
N TRP A 48 14.87 -5.92 -19.60
CA TRP A 48 14.25 -5.27 -18.46
C TRP A 48 14.63 -3.79 -18.38
N ALA A 49 15.74 -3.37 -18.99
CA ALA A 49 16.11 -1.97 -19.11
C ALA A 49 15.32 -1.26 -20.22
N GLU A 50 15.08 -1.93 -21.36
CA GLU A 50 14.21 -1.45 -22.43
C GLU A 50 12.74 -1.38 -21.97
N LEU A 51 12.21 -2.42 -21.32
CA LEU A 51 10.87 -2.44 -20.72
C LEU A 51 10.71 -1.38 -19.63
N ARG A 52 11.74 -1.14 -18.80
CA ARG A 52 11.75 -0.03 -17.85
C ARG A 52 11.77 1.32 -18.55
N ARG A 53 12.50 1.47 -19.65
CA ARG A 53 12.51 2.69 -20.49
C ARG A 53 11.14 2.94 -21.12
N VAL A 54 10.48 1.90 -21.62
CA VAL A 54 9.14 1.99 -22.23
C VAL A 54 8.06 2.23 -21.14
N ARG A 55 8.20 1.62 -19.94
CA ARG A 55 7.33 1.88 -18.77
C ARG A 55 7.53 3.26 -18.14
N GLN A 56 8.73 3.85 -18.23
CA GLN A 56 9.01 5.21 -17.74
C GLN A 56 8.21 6.30 -18.49
N VAL A 57 7.50 5.95 -19.57
CA VAL A 57 6.64 6.86 -20.33
C VAL A 57 5.19 6.87 -19.82
N HIS A 58 4.89 6.26 -18.65
CA HIS A 58 3.59 6.49 -18.05
C HIS A 58 3.49 7.91 -17.52
N GLU A 59 2.67 8.72 -18.20
CA GLU A 59 2.24 10.01 -17.66
C GLU A 59 1.71 9.82 -16.24
N PHE A 60 2.01 10.77 -15.36
CA PHE A 60 1.46 10.77 -14.00
C PHE A 60 -0.05 10.55 -14.02
N GLY A 61 -0.52 9.50 -13.35
CA GLY A 61 -1.89 9.02 -13.40
C GLY A 61 -2.07 7.74 -12.60
N ASP A 62 -3.28 7.17 -12.61
CA ASP A 62 -3.60 5.97 -11.83
C ASP A 62 -2.70 4.77 -12.19
N SER A 63 -2.45 4.52 -13.49
CA SER A 63 -1.57 3.44 -13.93
C SER A 63 -0.12 3.63 -13.49
N PHE A 64 0.41 4.85 -13.60
CA PHE A 64 1.76 5.18 -13.13
C PHE A 64 1.91 4.86 -11.64
N LEU A 65 0.92 5.24 -10.82
CA LEU A 65 0.91 5.00 -9.37
C LEU A 65 0.75 3.52 -9.01
N ALA A 66 -0.03 2.78 -9.80
CA ALA A 66 -0.23 1.34 -9.64
C ALA A 66 1.06 0.54 -9.90
N ASP A 67 1.91 1.02 -10.80
CA ASP A 67 3.18 0.37 -11.16
C ASP A 67 4.32 0.58 -10.14
N GLN A 68 4.16 1.46 -9.16
CA GLN A 68 5.20 1.76 -8.17
C GLN A 68 5.18 0.79 -6.98
N ASN A 69 6.36 0.41 -6.47
CA ASN A 69 6.53 -0.43 -5.26
C ASN A 69 6.33 0.34 -3.96
N TRP A 70 5.99 -0.32 -2.85
CA TRP A 70 5.64 0.38 -1.60
C TRP A 70 6.83 0.88 -0.77
N GLY A 71 8.06 0.80 -1.25
CA GLY A 71 9.25 1.24 -0.54
C GLY A 71 9.58 2.73 -0.72
N TYR A 72 10.68 3.13 -0.10
CA TYR A 72 11.10 4.53 0.03
C TYR A 72 11.56 5.17 -1.30
N CYS A 73 12.29 4.44 -2.16
CA CYS A 73 12.72 4.93 -3.47
C CYS A 73 11.53 5.20 -4.38
N SER A 74 10.53 4.33 -4.36
CA SER A 74 9.27 4.53 -5.08
C SER A 74 8.50 5.74 -4.54
N SER A 75 8.50 5.97 -3.23
CA SER A 75 7.95 7.19 -2.63
C SER A 75 8.64 8.46 -3.16
N GLN A 76 9.96 8.44 -3.37
CA GLN A 76 10.68 9.55 -4.02
C GLN A 76 10.24 9.78 -5.47
N VAL A 77 10.08 8.71 -6.25
CA VAL A 77 9.61 8.78 -7.64
C VAL A 77 8.21 9.40 -7.71
N ILE A 78 7.28 8.93 -6.86
CA ILE A 78 5.92 9.44 -6.79
C ILE A 78 5.90 10.93 -6.44
N VAL A 79 6.61 11.33 -5.39
CA VAL A 79 6.61 12.73 -4.94
C VAL A 79 7.29 13.66 -5.96
N LYS A 80 8.27 13.18 -6.71
CA LYS A 80 8.90 13.95 -7.80
C LYS A 80 7.93 14.17 -8.97
N ALA A 81 7.08 13.19 -9.27
CA ALA A 81 6.10 13.27 -10.35
C ALA A 81 4.80 14.01 -9.93
N TYR A 82 4.49 14.00 -8.63
CA TYR A 82 3.27 14.59 -8.08
C TYR A 82 3.20 16.10 -8.32
N LYS A 83 2.03 16.51 -8.80
CA LYS A 83 1.63 17.91 -8.92
C LYS A 83 0.22 18.08 -8.38
N ARG A 84 0.04 19.02 -7.46
CA ARG A 84 -1.23 19.23 -6.74
C ARG A 84 -2.39 19.46 -7.70
N GLU A 85 -2.18 20.24 -8.75
CA GLU A 85 -3.18 20.57 -9.77
C GLU A 85 -3.67 19.37 -10.58
N ARG A 86 -2.91 18.26 -10.58
CA ARG A 86 -3.29 17.02 -11.26
C ARG A 86 -4.00 16.03 -10.35
N LEU A 87 -4.07 16.28 -9.04
CA LEU A 87 -4.66 15.36 -8.07
C LEU A 87 -6.12 15.03 -8.41
N GLY A 88 -6.92 16.03 -8.76
CA GLY A 88 -8.33 15.87 -9.12
C GLY A 88 -8.58 15.11 -10.43
N GLN A 89 -7.53 14.80 -11.21
CA GLN A 89 -7.63 14.01 -12.45
C GLN A 89 -7.61 12.50 -12.17
N LEU A 90 -7.18 12.09 -10.96
CA LEU A 90 -7.06 10.70 -10.57
C LEU A 90 -8.43 10.10 -10.26
N ARG A 91 -8.69 8.93 -10.82
CA ARG A 91 -9.98 8.24 -10.70
C ARG A 91 -10.06 7.43 -9.42
N GLU A 92 -8.95 6.80 -9.06
CA GLU A 92 -8.90 5.80 -8.00
C GLU A 92 -8.59 6.39 -6.62
N ASN A 93 -9.37 6.00 -5.60
CA ASN A 93 -9.08 6.37 -4.20
C ASN A 93 -7.70 5.85 -3.75
N ARG A 94 -7.30 4.68 -4.27
CA ARG A 94 -5.99 4.09 -4.02
C ARG A 94 -4.84 4.99 -4.49
N SER A 95 -5.02 5.75 -5.56
CA SER A 95 -4.02 6.68 -6.07
C SER A 95 -3.75 7.83 -5.11
N TYR A 96 -4.80 8.36 -4.48
CA TYR A 96 -4.66 9.36 -3.42
C TYR A 96 -3.93 8.79 -2.20
N LEU A 97 -4.30 7.58 -1.76
CA LEU A 97 -3.59 6.88 -0.68
C LEU A 97 -2.10 6.74 -1.02
N ARG A 98 -1.80 6.32 -2.26
CA ARG A 98 -0.42 6.13 -2.73
C ARG A 98 0.42 7.40 -2.63
N ILE A 99 -0.14 8.53 -3.07
CA ILE A 99 0.52 9.83 -2.99
C ILE A 99 0.64 10.28 -1.54
N GLY A 100 -0.42 10.17 -0.75
CA GLY A 100 -0.44 10.56 0.66
C GLY A 100 0.62 9.83 1.48
N PHE A 101 0.78 8.52 1.27
CA PHE A 101 1.82 7.71 1.91
C PHE A 101 3.22 8.08 1.43
N ALA A 102 3.42 8.30 0.13
CA ALA A 102 4.71 8.75 -0.39
C ALA A 102 5.14 10.12 0.19
N LEU A 103 4.19 11.05 0.33
CA LEU A 103 4.42 12.34 0.98
C LEU A 103 4.72 12.18 2.49
N TYR A 104 4.02 11.28 3.17
CA TYR A 104 4.29 10.93 4.56
C TYR A 104 5.70 10.34 4.73
N ASP A 105 6.11 9.41 3.86
CA ASP A 105 7.43 8.78 3.90
C ASP A 105 8.53 9.85 3.79
N LEU A 106 8.33 10.86 2.93
CA LEU A 106 9.25 11.99 2.77
C LEU A 106 9.02 13.15 3.75
N LYS A 107 8.24 12.92 4.82
CA LYS A 107 7.97 13.89 5.90
C LYS A 107 7.32 15.19 5.43
N LYS A 108 6.63 15.18 4.28
CA LYS A 108 5.86 16.31 3.73
C LYS A 108 4.44 16.34 4.30
N TYR A 109 4.31 16.46 5.62
CA TYR A 109 3.04 16.21 6.33
C TYR A 109 1.90 17.16 5.96
N GLN A 110 2.18 18.44 5.72
CA GLN A 110 1.15 19.39 5.29
C GLN A 110 0.55 19.01 3.93
N GLU A 111 1.41 18.57 3.00
CA GLU A 111 0.96 18.14 1.67
C GLU A 111 0.23 16.79 1.74
N ALA A 112 0.74 15.86 2.55
CA ALA A 112 0.06 14.58 2.80
C ALA A 112 -1.34 14.80 3.40
N HIS A 113 -1.45 15.70 4.38
CA HIS A 113 -2.73 16.08 4.98
C HIS A 113 -3.70 16.59 3.91
N TYR A 114 -3.26 17.50 3.04
CA TYR A 114 -4.07 17.99 1.93
C TYR A 114 -4.59 16.84 1.04
N VAL A 115 -3.72 15.91 0.64
CA VAL A 115 -4.10 14.76 -0.20
C VAL A 115 -5.16 13.89 0.51
N PHE A 116 -4.98 13.63 1.81
CA PHE A 116 -5.96 12.87 2.58
C PHE A 116 -7.29 13.62 2.80
N THR A 117 -7.28 14.95 2.94
CA THR A 117 -8.53 15.74 2.96
C THR A 117 -9.28 15.61 1.64
N GLN A 118 -8.58 15.69 0.50
CA GLN A 118 -9.22 15.51 -0.81
C GLN A 118 -9.74 14.08 -1.02
N LEU A 119 -9.06 13.08 -0.45
CA LEU A 119 -9.54 11.70 -0.45
C LEU A 119 -10.79 11.51 0.40
N GLU A 120 -10.87 12.09 1.61
CA GLU A 120 -12.07 12.06 2.46
C GLU A 120 -13.28 12.56 1.66
N GLU A 121 -13.17 13.75 1.07
CA GLU A 121 -14.26 14.36 0.30
C GLU A 121 -14.69 13.51 -0.91
N LYS A 122 -13.71 12.94 -1.64
CA LYS A 122 -13.97 12.09 -2.81
C LYS A 122 -14.64 10.78 -2.39
N ALA A 123 -14.09 10.10 -1.39
CA ALA A 123 -14.59 8.82 -0.91
C ALA A 123 -16.00 8.95 -0.32
N HIS A 124 -16.26 10.03 0.44
CA HIS A 124 -17.57 10.35 0.97
C HIS A 124 -18.62 10.49 -0.15
N ARG A 125 -18.32 11.27 -1.20
CA ARG A 125 -19.21 11.41 -2.37
C ARG A 125 -19.47 10.10 -3.10
N GLN A 126 -18.53 9.16 -3.04
CA GLN A 126 -18.63 7.84 -3.69
C GLN A 126 -19.29 6.78 -2.79
N GLY A 127 -19.52 7.06 -1.51
CA GLY A 127 -19.96 6.05 -0.55
C GLY A 127 -18.88 5.01 -0.21
N ASP A 128 -17.60 5.29 -0.48
CA ASP A 128 -16.48 4.41 -0.15
C ASP A 128 -16.05 4.64 1.32
N LEU A 129 -16.77 3.96 2.22
CA LEU A 129 -16.55 4.06 3.66
C LEU A 129 -15.11 3.71 4.08
N LEU A 130 -14.49 2.75 3.41
CA LEU A 130 -13.14 2.31 3.78
C LEU A 130 -12.13 3.41 3.48
N SER A 131 -12.15 3.97 2.26
CA SER A 131 -11.23 5.05 1.88
C SER A 131 -11.48 6.32 2.69
N GLU A 132 -12.74 6.67 2.98
CA GLU A 132 -13.10 7.81 3.82
C GLU A 132 -12.50 7.70 5.22
N VAL A 133 -12.62 6.53 5.85
CA VAL A 133 -12.15 6.32 7.22
C VAL A 133 -10.62 6.24 7.27
N ILE A 134 -9.98 5.61 6.29
CA ILE A 134 -8.52 5.62 6.16
C ILE A 134 -8.02 7.06 6.00
N ALA A 135 -8.66 7.86 5.15
CA ALA A 135 -8.30 9.26 4.94
C ALA A 135 -8.40 10.07 6.24
N LEU A 136 -9.49 9.93 7.00
CA LEU A 136 -9.65 10.58 8.30
C LEU A 136 -8.59 10.19 9.32
N ILE A 137 -8.26 8.89 9.41
CA ILE A 137 -7.20 8.41 10.31
C ILE A 137 -5.86 9.06 9.95
N TRP A 138 -5.52 9.08 8.67
CA TRP A 138 -4.24 9.62 8.23
C TRP A 138 -4.18 11.16 8.27
N GLN A 139 -5.30 11.87 8.12
CA GLN A 139 -5.38 13.29 8.47
C GLN A 139 -5.05 13.50 9.95
N GLY A 140 -5.63 12.71 10.84
CA GLY A 140 -5.33 12.75 12.28
C GLY A 140 -3.84 12.51 12.56
N HIS A 141 -3.23 11.53 11.90
CA HIS A 141 -1.79 11.28 11.99
C HIS A 141 -0.97 12.51 11.56
N MET A 142 -1.28 13.12 10.42
CA MET A 142 -0.53 14.29 9.96
C MET A 142 -0.67 15.45 10.94
N GLN A 143 -1.86 15.68 11.50
CA GLN A 143 -2.09 16.74 12.48
C GLN A 143 -1.33 16.49 13.79
N ASP A 144 -1.29 15.26 14.29
CA ASP A 144 -0.47 14.91 15.46
C ASP A 144 1.03 15.18 15.18
N LEU A 145 1.54 14.81 14.00
CA LEU A 145 2.94 15.04 13.62
C LEU A 145 3.28 16.52 13.38
N LEU A 146 2.28 17.33 13.03
CA LEU A 146 2.40 18.78 12.90
C LEU A 146 2.24 19.52 14.23
N GLY A 147 1.93 18.81 15.33
CA GLY A 147 1.68 19.40 16.65
C GLY A 147 0.25 19.95 16.85
N ASN A 148 -0.63 19.77 15.87
CA ASN A 148 -2.00 20.29 15.87
C ASN A 148 -2.97 19.30 16.54
N ARG A 149 -2.74 19.03 17.82
CA ARG A 149 -3.46 17.97 18.55
C ARG A 149 -4.98 18.11 18.53
N ALA A 150 -5.49 19.34 18.64
CA ALA A 150 -6.93 19.59 18.62
C ALA A 150 -7.59 19.16 17.30
N GLU A 151 -6.95 19.42 16.16
CA GLU A 151 -7.46 18.99 14.86
C GLU A 151 -7.34 17.47 14.68
N ALA A 152 -6.25 16.87 15.16
CA ALA A 152 -6.10 15.41 15.14
C ALA A 152 -7.25 14.70 15.88
N LEU A 153 -7.62 15.20 17.07
CA LEU A 153 -8.73 14.68 17.85
C LEU A 153 -10.07 14.77 17.09
N ARG A 154 -10.32 15.86 16.35
CA ARG A 154 -11.52 15.99 15.52
C ARG A 154 -11.57 14.95 14.42
N CYS A 155 -10.45 14.68 13.74
CA CYS A 155 -10.36 13.61 12.74
C CYS A 155 -10.72 12.24 13.35
N TYR A 156 -10.12 11.88 14.50
CA TYR A 156 -10.42 10.61 15.16
C TYR A 156 -11.87 10.53 15.67
N GLN A 157 -12.46 11.64 16.13
CA GLN A 157 -13.88 11.69 16.49
C GLN A 157 -14.80 11.49 15.30
N LYS A 158 -14.47 12.02 14.11
CA LYS A 158 -15.23 11.76 12.88
C LYS A 158 -15.22 10.26 12.54
N VAL A 159 -14.08 9.58 12.67
CA VAL A 159 -13.98 8.12 12.46
C VAL A 159 -14.99 7.35 13.31
N LEU A 160 -15.20 7.76 14.58
CA LEU A 160 -16.15 7.08 15.48
C LEU A 160 -17.62 7.26 15.10
N LYS A 161 -17.94 8.20 14.20
CA LYS A 161 -19.30 8.41 13.68
C LYS A 161 -19.60 7.55 12.45
N ILE A 162 -18.58 6.92 11.87
CA ILE A 162 -18.71 6.07 10.69
C ILE A 162 -18.60 4.62 11.14
N ASP A 163 -19.64 3.83 10.88
CA ASP A 163 -19.62 2.40 11.15
C ASP A 163 -18.87 1.66 10.04
N CYS A 164 -17.56 1.51 10.22
CA CYS A 164 -16.66 0.83 9.28
C CYS A 164 -16.15 -0.48 9.89
N PRO A 165 -16.70 -1.64 9.49
CA PRO A 165 -16.35 -2.93 10.08
C PRO A 165 -15.05 -3.53 9.51
N PHE A 166 -14.45 -2.88 8.50
CA PHE A 166 -13.31 -3.42 7.78
C PHE A 166 -12.00 -3.25 8.56
N LYS A 167 -11.20 -4.31 8.61
CA LYS A 167 -9.82 -4.25 9.11
C LYS A 167 -8.94 -3.54 8.09
N VAL A 168 -8.10 -2.64 8.56
CA VAL A 168 -7.11 -1.93 7.74
C VAL A 168 -5.72 -2.48 8.03
N MET A 169 -4.94 -2.67 6.98
CA MET A 169 -3.55 -3.10 7.04
C MET A 169 -2.67 -2.19 6.19
N HIS A 170 -1.61 -1.66 6.79
CA HIS A 170 -0.50 -0.99 6.09
C HIS A 170 0.78 -1.75 6.41
N ALA A 171 1.07 -2.78 5.62
CA ALA A 171 2.20 -3.69 5.87
C ALA A 171 3.53 -2.91 5.95
N GLN A 172 3.69 -1.86 5.15
CA GLN A 172 4.88 -1.02 5.14
C GLN A 172 5.16 -0.29 6.45
N TYR A 173 4.13 -0.12 7.29
CA TYR A 173 4.25 0.50 8.62
C TYR A 173 3.98 -0.49 9.75
N GLY A 174 3.78 -1.79 9.44
CA GLY A 174 3.37 -2.79 10.44
C GLY A 174 2.02 -2.51 11.11
N LEU A 175 1.18 -1.64 10.53
CA LEU A 175 -0.09 -1.23 11.13
C LEU A 175 -1.21 -2.18 10.74
N HIS A 176 -1.92 -2.70 11.74
CA HIS A 176 -3.10 -3.55 11.59
C HIS A 176 -4.14 -3.14 12.62
N TYR A 177 -5.33 -2.72 12.18
CA TYR A 177 -6.30 -2.16 13.11
C TYR A 177 -7.75 -2.20 12.61
N LEU A 178 -8.67 -2.15 13.56
CA LEU A 178 -10.06 -1.76 13.35
C LEU A 178 -10.20 -0.25 13.53
N PRO A 179 -10.79 0.50 12.58
CA PRO A 179 -10.79 1.96 12.63
C PRO A 179 -11.35 2.58 13.91
N ALA A 180 -12.48 2.09 14.41
CA ALA A 180 -13.11 2.63 15.61
C ALA A 180 -12.26 2.39 16.88
N GLU A 181 -11.63 1.22 16.99
CA GLU A 181 -10.73 0.90 18.11
C GLU A 181 -9.46 1.75 18.04
N TYR A 182 -8.89 1.86 16.85
CA TYR A 182 -7.69 2.66 16.61
C TYR A 182 -7.91 4.14 16.90
N ALA A 183 -9.02 4.70 16.44
CA ALA A 183 -9.41 6.08 16.76
C ALA A 183 -9.56 6.28 18.28
N ARG A 184 -10.22 5.36 19.00
CA ARG A 184 -10.30 5.42 20.47
C ARG A 184 -8.93 5.43 21.16
N GLN A 185 -7.95 4.69 20.64
CA GLN A 185 -6.58 4.74 21.15
C GLN A 185 -5.93 6.10 20.84
N ARG A 186 -6.08 6.60 19.60
CA ARG A 186 -5.50 7.88 19.18
C ARG A 186 -6.14 9.09 19.86
N LEU A 187 -7.35 8.99 20.39
CA LEU A 187 -7.93 10.00 21.27
C LEU A 187 -7.17 10.14 22.59
N LYS A 188 -6.63 9.04 23.13
CA LYS A 188 -5.87 9.02 24.39
C LYS A 188 -4.41 9.42 24.20
N SER A 189 -3.80 9.02 23.10
CA SER A 189 -2.37 9.26 22.81
C SER A 189 -2.16 9.74 21.37
N PRO A 190 -1.35 10.77 21.13
CA PRO A 190 -1.04 11.22 19.77
C PRO A 190 -0.35 10.12 18.97
N PHE A 191 -0.58 10.11 17.66
CA PHE A 191 0.22 9.32 16.73
C PHE A 191 1.69 9.73 16.81
N GLN A 192 2.57 8.72 16.77
CA GLN A 192 4.01 8.90 16.64
C GLN A 192 4.43 8.27 15.32
N ARG A 193 5.37 8.91 14.62
CA ARG A 193 5.79 8.46 13.29
C ARG A 193 6.28 7.01 13.34
N VAL A 194 5.83 6.23 12.38
CA VAL A 194 6.35 4.89 12.09
C VAL A 194 7.03 4.92 10.72
N GLU A 195 8.26 4.44 10.63
CA GLU A 195 9.01 4.44 9.37
C GLU A 195 8.57 3.30 8.45
N ASN A 196 8.66 3.55 7.14
CA ASN A 196 8.43 2.54 6.12
C ASN A 196 9.52 1.45 6.23
N GLN A 197 9.11 0.19 6.36
CA GLN A 197 9.99 -0.97 6.51
C GLN A 197 10.21 -1.76 5.21
N LEU A 198 9.58 -1.36 4.10
CA LEU A 198 9.77 -2.04 2.82
C LEU A 198 10.96 -1.46 2.07
N GLU A 199 11.80 -2.36 1.59
CA GLU A 199 12.84 -2.08 0.60
C GLU A 199 12.24 -2.21 -0.82
N ASP A 200 12.74 -1.40 -1.76
CA ASP A 200 12.31 -1.44 -3.18
C ASP A 200 13.20 -2.35 -4.03
#